data_AF-A0A530JX44-F1
#
_entry.id   AF-A0A530JX44-F1
#
_cell.length_a   1.000
_cell.length_b   1.000
_cell.length_c   1.000
_cell.angle_alpha   90.00
_cell.angle_beta   90.00
_cell.angle_gamma   90.00
#
_symmetry.space_group_name_H-M   'P 1'
#
loop_
_entity.id
_entity.type
_entity.pdbx_description
1 polymer ?
#
loop_
_entity_poly.entity_id
_entity_poly.type
_entity_poly.pdbx_seq_one_letter_code
_entity_poly.pdbx_strand_id
1 'polypeptide(L)'
;YNVDPKNMRNQLDLGGGALPDIGVYPTVSTRFSTGKEPQRVQATIERDKTFGTDIYSSIRADFGDFELSFYLSTQMAARQVMVFHGEKGFIEVFSPFNAGLYDHHRVELHNQNHTEAQ
;
A
#
# COMPACT_ATOMS: atom_id res chain seq x y z
N TYR A 1 0.94 15.19 -4.46
CA TYR A 1 1.83 15.64 -5.54
C TYR A 1 3.17 16.11 -4.97
N ASN A 2 4.15 15.21 -4.83
CA ASN A 2 5.48 15.52 -4.30
C ASN A 2 6.51 15.65 -5.44
N VAL A 3 6.97 16.87 -5.69
CA VAL A 3 8.05 17.20 -6.65
C VAL A 3 9.20 17.98 -5.99
N ASP A 4 9.27 17.96 -4.65
CA ASP A 4 10.34 18.64 -3.93
C ASP A 4 11.66 17.85 -4.09
N PRO A 5 12.71 18.41 -4.73
CA PRO A 5 14.00 17.73 -4.89
C PRO A 5 14.69 17.43 -3.56
N LYS A 6 14.34 18.13 -2.47
CA LYS A 6 14.90 17.90 -1.14
C LYS A 6 14.21 16.77 -0.39
N ASN A 7 13.06 16.29 -0.86
CA ASN A 7 12.40 15.14 -0.25
C ASN A 7 13.23 13.88 -0.49
N MET A 8 13.48 13.08 0.55
CA MET A 8 14.29 11.86 0.45
C MET A 8 13.74 10.86 -0.60
N ARG A 9 12.43 10.84 -0.84
CA ARG A 9 11.80 9.97 -1.85
C ARG A 9 12.17 10.35 -3.29
N ASN A 10 12.68 11.56 -3.50
CA ASN A 10 13.13 12.06 -4.81
C ASN A 10 14.68 11.97 -4.94
N GLN A 11 15.37 11.35 -3.99
CA GLN A 11 16.83 11.21 -3.97
C GLN A 11 17.23 9.73 -4.13
N LEU A 12 17.72 9.36 -5.33
CA LEU A 12 18.13 7.99 -5.65
C LEU A 12 19.21 7.45 -4.71
N ASP A 13 20.22 8.26 -4.39
CA ASP A 13 21.36 7.83 -3.55
C ASP A 13 20.94 7.48 -2.11
N LEU A 14 19.76 7.93 -1.67
CA LEU A 14 19.17 7.57 -0.38
C LEU A 14 18.24 6.35 -0.45
N GLY A 15 18.16 5.69 -1.60
CA GLY A 15 17.18 4.62 -1.87
C GLY A 15 15.76 5.16 -2.09
N GLY A 16 15.62 6.42 -2.49
CA GLY A 16 14.34 7.09 -2.68
C GLY A 16 13.44 6.41 -3.72
N GLY A 17 12.13 6.63 -3.56
CA GLY A 17 11.09 6.16 -4.45
C GLY A 17 9.81 5.88 -3.68
N ALA A 18 8.70 5.75 -4.40
CA ALA A 18 7.45 5.33 -3.78
C ALA A 18 7.58 3.90 -3.25
N LEU A 19 8.11 2.97 -4.04
CA LEU A 19 8.17 1.55 -3.67
C LEU A 19 9.12 1.25 -2.49
N PRO A 20 10.36 1.77 -2.44
CA PRO A 20 11.26 1.51 -1.32
C PRO A 20 10.77 2.10 0.01
N ASP A 21 10.14 3.27 -0.02
CA ASP A 21 9.73 3.98 1.20
C ASP A 21 8.31 3.61 1.64
N ILE A 22 7.38 3.43 0.69
CA ILE A 22 5.95 3.23 0.97
C ILE A 22 5.55 1.76 0.75
N GLY A 23 6.17 1.05 -0.19
CA GLY A 23 5.80 -0.33 -0.55
C GLY A 23 6.04 -1.35 0.56
N VAL A 24 6.92 -1.02 1.50
CA VAL A 24 7.17 -1.84 2.69
C VAL A 24 5.92 -2.00 3.55
N TYR A 25 5.07 -0.99 3.63
CA TYR A 25 3.90 -1.00 4.52
C TYR A 25 2.86 -2.07 4.13
N PRO A 26 2.24 -2.05 2.93
CA PRO A 26 1.30 -3.10 2.53
C PRO A 26 1.96 -4.48 2.49
N THR A 27 3.23 -4.56 2.06
CA THR A 27 3.96 -5.84 1.99
C THR A 27 4.13 -6.47 3.37
N VAL A 28 4.63 -5.71 4.35
CA VAL A 28 4.86 -6.20 5.71
C VAL A 28 3.54 -6.45 6.42
N SER A 29 2.54 -5.57 6.27
CA SER A 29 1.24 -5.77 6.90
C SER A 29 0.54 -7.04 6.42
N THR A 30 0.56 -7.34 5.12
CA THR A 30 -0.01 -8.61 4.63
C THR A 30 0.73 -9.83 5.17
N ARG A 31 2.07 -9.81 5.15
CA ARG A 31 2.89 -10.90 5.70
C ARG A 31 2.64 -11.11 7.18
N PHE A 32 2.60 -10.01 7.95
CA PHE A 32 2.35 -10.05 9.39
C PHE A 32 0.96 -10.58 9.72
N SER A 33 -0.08 -10.07 9.07
CA SER A 33 -1.48 -10.45 9.36
C SER A 33 -1.81 -11.88 8.94
N THR A 34 -1.09 -12.45 7.96
CA THR A 34 -1.40 -13.78 7.40
C THR A 34 -0.39 -14.86 7.78
N GLY A 35 0.83 -14.48 8.19
CA GLY A 35 1.94 -15.40 8.41
C GLY A 35 2.44 -16.09 7.13
N LYS A 36 2.08 -15.58 5.95
CA LYS A 36 2.41 -16.18 4.64
C LYS A 36 3.40 -15.29 3.88
N GLU A 37 4.08 -15.91 2.91
CA GLU A 37 5.04 -15.24 2.02
C GLU A 37 4.55 -15.27 0.57
N PRO A 38 4.84 -14.23 -0.24
CA PRO A 38 4.49 -14.24 -1.64
C PRO A 38 5.37 -15.25 -2.41
N GLN A 39 4.75 -16.00 -3.31
CA GLN A 39 5.40 -16.97 -4.19
C GLN A 39 5.85 -16.32 -5.50
N ARG A 40 5.10 -15.33 -5.98
CA ARG A 40 5.40 -14.61 -7.22
C ARG A 40 4.91 -13.17 -7.13
N VAL A 41 5.69 -12.24 -7.68
CA VAL A 41 5.34 -10.82 -7.72
C VAL A 41 5.47 -10.29 -9.15
N GLN A 42 4.51 -9.46 -9.54
CA GLN A 42 4.52 -8.70 -10.79
C GLN A 42 4.30 -7.22 -10.46
N ALA A 43 4.96 -6.33 -11.19
CA ALA A 43 4.80 -4.89 -11.00
C ALA A 43 4.92 -4.11 -12.31
N THR A 44 4.14 -3.03 -12.40
CA THR A 44 4.31 -1.96 -13.38
C THR A 44 4.81 -0.73 -12.65
N ILE A 45 5.94 -0.18 -13.09
CA ILE A 45 6.63 0.91 -12.40
C ILE A 45 6.83 2.07 -13.38
N GLU A 46 6.36 3.25 -12.98
CA GLU A 46 6.65 4.51 -13.64
C GLU A 46 7.70 5.28 -12.83
N ARG A 47 8.74 5.76 -13.52
CA ARG A 47 9.83 6.54 -12.93
C ARG A 47 9.79 7.98 -13.42
N ASP A 48 10.12 8.89 -12.51
CA ASP A 48 10.28 10.30 -12.87
C ASP A 48 11.48 10.47 -13.81
N LYS A 49 11.33 11.27 -14.86
CA LYS A 49 12.42 11.52 -15.82
C LYS A 49 13.53 12.39 -15.26
N THR A 50 13.25 13.17 -14.21
CA THR A 50 14.18 14.10 -13.57
C THR A 50 14.86 13.42 -12.38
N PHE A 51 14.08 12.85 -11.46
CA PHE A 51 14.62 12.24 -10.24
C PHE A 51 15.11 10.80 -10.46
N GLY A 52 14.57 10.09 -11.45
CA GLY A 52 14.86 8.67 -11.70
C GLY A 52 14.29 7.69 -10.67
N THR A 53 13.71 8.19 -9.57
CA THR A 53 12.98 7.40 -8.58
C THR A 53 11.59 7.01 -9.10
N ASP A 54 11.00 5.94 -8.55
CA ASP A 54 9.64 5.57 -8.93
C ASP A 54 8.61 6.51 -8.32
N ILE A 55 7.68 7.00 -9.16
CA ILE A 55 6.61 7.93 -8.78
C ILE A 55 5.23 7.27 -8.77
N TYR A 56 5.11 6.12 -9.41
CA TYR A 56 3.95 5.26 -9.37
C TYR A 56 4.40 3.82 -9.54
N SER A 57 3.91 2.95 -8.66
CA SER A 57 4.11 1.50 -8.77
C SER A 57 2.78 0.81 -8.53
N SER A 58 2.40 -0.10 -9.42
CA SER A 58 1.24 -1.01 -9.28
C SER A 58 1.74 -2.44 -9.18
N ILE A 59 1.34 -3.15 -8.13
CA ILE A 59 1.93 -4.42 -7.70
C ILE A 59 0.83 -5.46 -7.52
N ARG A 60 1.12 -6.68 -7.97
CA ARG A 60 0.33 -7.88 -7.73
C ARG A 60 1.26 -8.98 -7.20
N ALA A 61 0.94 -9.51 -6.03
CA ALA A 61 1.70 -10.54 -5.35
C ALA A 61 0.80 -11.74 -5.05
N ASP A 62 1.22 -12.90 -5.56
CA ASP A 62 0.55 -14.18 -5.43
C ASP A 62 1.08 -14.90 -4.17
N PHE A 63 0.21 -15.22 -3.22
CA PHE A 63 0.53 -15.95 -1.98
C PHE A 63 0.10 -17.42 -2.05
N GLY A 64 -0.35 -17.90 -3.21
CA GLY A 64 -0.86 -19.26 -3.44
C GLY A 64 -2.34 -19.40 -3.06
N ASP A 65 -2.67 -19.13 -1.80
CA ASP A 65 -4.05 -19.26 -1.29
C ASP A 65 -4.88 -17.97 -1.46
N PHE A 66 -4.21 -16.84 -1.66
CA PHE A 66 -4.81 -15.52 -1.87
C PHE A 66 -3.85 -14.61 -2.63
N GLU A 67 -4.31 -13.39 -2.91
CA GLU A 67 -3.54 -12.37 -3.62
C GLU A 67 -3.51 -11.05 -2.85
N LEU A 68 -2.36 -10.38 -2.90
CA LEU A 68 -2.21 -8.97 -2.54
C LEU A 68 -2.10 -8.15 -3.83
N SER A 69 -2.95 -7.14 -3.97
CA SER A 69 -2.78 -6.10 -4.99
C SER A 69 -2.81 -4.72 -4.35
N PHE A 70 -1.89 -3.85 -4.78
CA PHE A 70 -1.83 -2.47 -4.30
C PHE A 70 -1.12 -1.59 -5.31
N TYR A 71 -1.37 -0.29 -5.22
CA TYR A 71 -0.58 0.72 -5.90
C TYR A 71 -0.16 1.79 -4.91
N LEU A 72 0.89 2.51 -5.27
CA LEU A 72 1.45 3.58 -4.47
C LEU A 72 2.05 4.64 -5.38
N SER A 73 2.01 5.89 -4.92
CA SER A 73 2.48 7.03 -5.69
C SER A 73 2.92 8.16 -4.77
N THR A 74 4.00 8.85 -5.16
CA THR A 74 4.40 10.11 -4.54
C THR A 74 3.73 11.33 -5.20
N GLN A 75 3.22 11.20 -6.42
CA GLN A 75 2.65 12.30 -7.19
C GLN A 75 1.12 12.33 -7.24
N MET A 76 0.41 11.26 -6.86
CA MET A 76 -1.06 11.28 -6.75
C MET A 76 -1.57 12.05 -5.51
N ALA A 77 -2.90 12.17 -5.39
CA ALA A 77 -3.54 12.66 -4.17
C ALA A 77 -3.26 11.71 -2.99
N ALA A 78 -3.16 12.25 -1.78
CA ALA A 78 -2.94 11.45 -0.59
C ALA A 78 -4.16 10.53 -0.37
N ARG A 79 -3.92 9.22 -0.49
CA ARG A 79 -4.93 8.19 -0.26
C ARG A 79 -4.27 6.97 0.35
N GLN A 80 -4.91 6.40 1.38
CA GLN A 80 -4.52 5.12 1.94
C GLN A 80 -5.75 4.38 2.48
N VAL A 81 -5.73 3.07 2.31
CA VAL A 81 -6.67 2.11 2.90
C VAL A 81 -6.04 0.74 2.76
N MET A 82 -6.23 -0.13 3.74
CA MET A 82 -5.98 -1.56 3.57
C MET A 82 -7.28 -2.32 3.74
N VAL A 83 -7.50 -3.30 2.85
CA VAL A 83 -8.67 -4.16 2.90
C VAL A 83 -8.22 -5.62 2.90
N PHE A 84 -8.69 -6.38 3.88
CA PHE A 84 -8.55 -7.84 3.92
C PHE A 84 -9.90 -8.43 3.57
N HIS A 85 -10.04 -9.00 2.37
CA HIS A 85 -11.31 -9.47 1.85
C HIS A 85 -11.31 -11.00 1.74
N GLY A 86 -12.27 -11.65 2.41
CA GLY A 86 -12.45 -13.09 2.38
C GLY A 86 -13.90 -13.49 2.17
N GLU A 87 -14.16 -14.79 2.21
CA GLU A 87 -15.46 -15.36 1.84
C GLU A 87 -16.59 -15.01 2.83
N LYS A 88 -16.27 -14.65 4.07
CA LYS A 88 -17.24 -14.39 5.15
C LYS A 88 -17.46 -12.89 5.41
N GLY A 89 -16.72 -12.02 4.72
CA GLY A 89 -16.69 -10.60 4.99
C GLY A 89 -15.31 -10.00 4.74
N PHE A 90 -15.12 -8.76 5.19
CA PHE A 90 -13.88 -8.04 4.98
C PHE A 90 -13.58 -7.09 6.13
N ILE A 91 -12.30 -6.77 6.32
CA ILE A 91 -11.82 -5.78 7.27
C ILE A 91 -11.29 -4.59 6.47
N GLU A 92 -11.81 -3.39 6.73
CA GLU A 92 -11.24 -2.14 6.22
C GLU A 92 -10.48 -1.44 7.34
N VAL A 93 -9.19 -1.17 7.10
CA VAL A 93 -8.34 -0.36 7.97
C VAL A 93 -8.18 1.01 7.32
N PHE A 94 -8.81 2.01 7.92
CA PHE A 94 -8.67 3.40 7.51
C PHE A 94 -7.38 3.97 8.11
N SER A 95 -6.62 4.72 7.32
CA SER A 95 -5.37 5.36 7.77
C SER A 95 -4.33 4.42 8.37
N PRO A 96 -4.04 3.27 7.73
CA PRO A 96 -3.29 2.17 8.37
C PRO A 96 -1.86 2.53 8.83
N PHE A 97 -1.25 3.60 8.32
CA PHE A 97 0.18 3.85 8.52
C PHE A 97 0.51 5.17 9.23
N ASN A 98 -0.43 6.10 9.34
CA ASN A 98 -0.23 7.39 10.03
C ASN A 98 -1.54 7.97 10.58
N ALA A 99 -2.39 7.12 11.14
CA ALA A 99 -3.62 7.55 11.81
C ALA A 99 -3.33 8.61 12.89
N GLY A 100 -4.25 9.56 13.03
CA GLY A 100 -4.08 10.80 13.79
C GLY A 100 -3.42 11.93 13.00
N LEU A 101 -2.65 11.62 11.94
CA LEU A 101 -2.12 12.63 11.00
C LEU A 101 -2.95 12.71 9.71
N TYR A 102 -3.38 11.57 9.17
CA TYR A 102 -4.16 11.53 7.92
C TYR A 102 -5.67 11.50 8.15
N ASP A 103 -6.15 10.63 9.05
CA ASP A 103 -7.54 10.55 9.50
C ASP A 103 -7.57 9.85 10.87
N HIS A 104 -8.75 9.71 11.46
CA HIS A 104 -8.98 8.99 12.70
C HIS A 104 -8.60 7.51 12.61
N HIS A 105 -8.28 6.92 13.77
CA HIS A 105 -8.05 5.49 13.92
C HIS A 105 -9.39 4.76 13.74
N ARG A 106 -9.59 4.13 12.59
CA ARG A 106 -10.83 3.38 12.31
C ARG A 106 -10.51 2.07 11.63
N VAL A 107 -11.08 1.01 12.19
CA VAL A 107 -11.10 -0.35 11.63
C VAL A 107 -12.55 -0.76 11.62
N GLU A 108 -13.04 -1.23 10.48
CA GLU A 108 -14.41 -1.73 10.35
C GLU A 108 -14.38 -3.18 9.89
N LEU A 109 -15.11 -4.04 10.61
CA LEU A 109 -15.34 -5.43 10.21
C LEU A 109 -16.73 -5.56 9.60
N HIS A 110 -16.79 -5.93 8.33
CA HIS A 110 -18.02 -6.09 7.58
C HIS A 110 -18.37 -7.55 7.35
N ASN A 111 -19.67 -7.88 7.41
CA ASN A 111 -20.16 -9.23 7.10
C ASN A 111 -20.21 -9.49 5.58
N GLN A 112 -20.43 -10.75 5.19
CA GLN A 112 -20.44 -11.20 3.79
C GLN A 112 -21.37 -10.40 2.88
N ASN A 113 -22.53 -9.97 3.38
CA ASN A 113 -23.55 -9.26 2.61
C ASN A 113 -23.41 -7.73 2.70
N HIS A 114 -22.39 -7.23 3.41
CA HIS A 114 -22.15 -5.81 3.65
C HIS A 114 -23.36 -5.09 4.29
N THR A 115 -24.08 -5.77 5.17
CA THR A 115 -25.24 -5.22 5.89
C THR A 115 -24.94 -4.83 7.34
N GLU A 116 -23.81 -5.30 7.88
CA GLU A 116 -23.40 -5.08 9.26
C GLU A 116 -21.92 -4.70 9.29
N ALA A 117 -21.58 -3.74 10.15
CA ALA A 117 -20.22 -3.31 10.43
C ALA A 117 -20.01 -3.22 11.95
N GLN A 118 -18.85 -3.68 12.43
CA GLN A 118 -18.38 -3.53 13.83
C GLN A 118 -17.13 -2.67 13.89
#